data_AF-A0A8B6D2E9-F1
#
_entry.id   AF-A0A8B6D2E9-F1
#
_cell.length_a   1.000
_cell.length_b   1.000
_cell.length_c   1.000
_cell.angle_alpha   90.00
_cell.angle_beta   90.00
_cell.angle_gamma   90.00
#
_symmetry.space_group_name_H-M   'P 1'
#
loop_
_entity.id
_entity.type
_entity.pdbx_description
1 polymer ?
#
loop_
_entity_poly.entity_id
_entity_poly.type
_entity_poly.pdbx_seq_one_letter_code
_entity_poly.pdbx_strand_id
1 'polypeptide(L)'
;MPEVGVCNYIGTEGTSSDKLPSHIEDLFNRSIVHLQKKEKQYLKELLQSYSDVFAKSADDLGRTNRVQHRINTGTAHPIRQTHRRLP
;
A
#
# COMPACT_ATOMS: atom_id res chain seq x y z
N MET A 1 -11.10 20.74 -23.57
CA MET A 1 -10.42 19.64 -22.87
C MET A 1 -9.13 20.22 -22.28
N PRO A 2 -9.11 20.70 -21.03
CA PRO A 2 -7.90 21.24 -20.46
C PRO A 2 -7.02 20.13 -19.85
N GLU A 3 -5.73 20.40 -19.88
CA GLU A 3 -4.61 19.50 -19.65
C GLU A 3 -4.51 18.99 -18.21
N VAL A 4 -4.18 17.70 -18.06
CA VAL A 4 -3.81 17.12 -16.77
C VAL A 4 -2.34 17.42 -16.50
N GLY A 5 -2.11 18.22 -15.46
CA GLY A 5 -0.81 18.75 -15.06
C GLY A 5 0.24 17.68 -14.79
N VAL A 6 1.44 17.99 -15.24
CA VAL A 6 2.67 17.24 -14.97
C VAL A 6 2.99 17.37 -13.48
N CYS A 7 2.81 16.28 -12.72
CA CYS A 7 3.33 16.21 -11.34
C CYS A 7 4.86 16.03 -11.41
N ASN A 8 5.59 17.12 -11.21
CA ASN A 8 7.04 17.08 -10.99
C ASN A 8 7.35 16.47 -9.62
N TYR A 9 7.95 15.28 -9.61
CA TYR A 9 8.58 14.73 -8.40
C TYR A 9 10.04 15.17 -8.35
N ILE A 10 10.34 15.94 -7.30
CA ILE A 10 11.68 16.25 -6.83
C ILE A 10 12.37 14.95 -6.40
N GLY A 11 13.41 14.56 -7.14
CA GLY A 11 14.21 13.37 -6.84
C GLY A 11 15.01 13.55 -5.55
N THR A 12 14.97 12.55 -4.69
CA THR A 12 15.94 12.37 -3.61
C THR A 12 16.89 11.24 -3.96
N GLU A 13 18.17 11.60 -3.96
CA GLU A 13 19.41 10.84 -4.10
C GLU A 13 19.36 9.35 -3.64
N GLY A 14 19.70 8.45 -4.56
CA GLY A 14 20.66 7.35 -4.36
C GLY A 14 20.42 6.29 -3.29
N THR A 15 19.91 5.13 -3.71
CA THR A 15 20.45 3.84 -3.25
C THR A 15 20.65 2.90 -4.44
N SER A 16 21.91 2.77 -4.83
CA SER A 16 22.44 1.73 -5.70
C SER A 16 22.11 0.35 -5.14
N SER A 17 21.04 -0.26 -5.63
CA SER A 17 20.73 -1.67 -5.45
C SER A 17 19.92 -2.10 -6.65
N ASP A 18 20.55 -2.73 -7.62
CA ASP A 18 19.91 -3.28 -8.83
C ASP A 18 18.82 -4.33 -8.53
N LYS A 19 18.70 -4.75 -7.26
CA LYS A 19 17.76 -5.77 -6.80
C LYS A 19 16.48 -5.15 -6.24
N LEU A 20 15.36 -5.58 -6.82
CA LEU A 20 14.02 -5.28 -6.34
C LEU A 20 13.76 -6.10 -5.05
N PRO A 21 13.02 -5.57 -4.06
CA PRO A 21 12.64 -6.34 -2.89
C PRO A 21 11.79 -7.57 -3.24
N SER A 22 12.03 -8.70 -2.59
CA SER A 22 11.41 -9.99 -2.92
C SER A 22 9.88 -9.99 -2.86
N HIS A 23 9.28 -9.20 -1.96
CA HIS A 23 7.82 -9.12 -1.85
C HIS A 23 7.15 -8.35 -2.99
N ILE A 24 7.92 -7.59 -3.78
CA ILE A 24 7.42 -6.76 -4.90
C ILE A 24 7.80 -7.37 -6.25
N GLU A 25 8.73 -8.33 -6.30
CA GLU A 25 9.13 -8.99 -7.53
C GLU A 25 7.95 -9.60 -8.29
N ASP A 26 7.04 -10.27 -7.59
CA ASP A 26 5.82 -10.81 -8.20
C ASP A 26 4.95 -9.72 -8.81
N LEU A 27 4.72 -8.62 -8.08
CA LEU A 27 3.94 -7.48 -8.55
C LEU A 27 4.56 -6.87 -9.82
N PHE A 28 5.88 -6.70 -9.83
CA PHE A 28 6.60 -6.20 -10.99
C PHE A 28 6.45 -7.14 -12.19
N ASN A 29 6.71 -8.44 -12.02
CA ASN A 29 6.65 -9.43 -13.08
C ASN A 29 5.26 -9.52 -13.74
N ARG A 30 4.19 -9.42 -12.96
CA ARG A 30 2.81 -9.39 -13.48
C ARG A 30 2.48 -8.09 -14.21
N SER A 31 3.10 -6.98 -13.83
CA SER A 31 2.79 -5.64 -14.36
C SER A 31 3.55 -5.30 -15.65
N ILE A 32 4.68 -5.96 -15.94
CA ILE A 32 5.55 -5.61 -17.09
C ILE A 32 5.15 -6.23 -18.44
N VAL A 33 4.13 -7.08 -18.50
CA VAL A 33 3.80 -7.88 -19.69
C VAL A 33 3.53 -7.02 -20.93
N HIS A 34 2.86 -5.87 -20.76
CA HIS A 34 2.45 -4.99 -21.85
C HIS A 34 3.16 -3.62 -21.85
N LEU A 35 4.26 -3.49 -21.11
CA LEU A 35 5.01 -2.24 -20.99
C LEU A 35 6.20 -2.20 -21.94
N GLN A 36 6.52 -1.01 -22.43
CA GLN A 36 7.74 -0.73 -23.18
C GLN A 36 8.95 -0.69 -22.25
N LYS A 37 10.17 -0.84 -22.80
CA LYS A 37 11.42 -0.87 -22.00
C LYS A 37 11.57 0.34 -21.07
N LYS A 38 11.21 1.54 -21.53
CA LYS A 38 11.26 2.76 -20.71
C LYS A 38 10.28 2.70 -19.54
N GLU A 39 9.06 2.27 -19.80
CA GLU A 39 8.00 2.16 -18.79
C GLU A 39 8.33 1.08 -17.75
N LYS A 40 8.93 -0.04 -18.17
CA LYS A 40 9.43 -1.08 -17.24
C LYS A 40 10.47 -0.51 -16.28
N GLN A 41 11.37 0.35 -16.78
CA GLN A 41 12.39 0.98 -15.95
C GLN A 41 11.76 1.95 -14.93
N TYR A 42 10.86 2.83 -15.40
CA TYR A 42 10.14 3.75 -14.50
C TYR A 42 9.32 3.00 -13.45
N LEU A 43 8.66 1.91 -13.83
CA LEU A 43 7.91 1.08 -12.90
C LEU A 43 8.83 0.45 -11.84
N LYS A 44 10.01 -0.05 -12.26
CA LYS A 44 10.98 -0.65 -11.33
C LYS A 44 11.44 0.39 -10.30
N GLU A 45 11.77 1.60 -10.75
CA GLU A 45 12.18 2.71 -9.88
C GLU A 45 11.06 3.10 -8.91
N LEU A 46 9.83 3.27 -9.41
CA LEU A 46 8.66 3.58 -8.59
C LEU A 46 8.43 2.53 -7.49
N LEU A 47 8.44 1.26 -7.86
CA LEU A 47 8.22 0.14 -6.94
C LEU A 47 9.33 0.02 -5.90
N GLN A 48 10.56 0.37 -6.26
CA GLN A 48 11.67 0.38 -5.32
C GLN A 48 11.56 1.55 -4.33
N SER A 49 11.23 2.75 -4.82
CA SER A 49 11.09 3.96 -3.98
C SER A 49 9.96 3.87 -2.97
N TYR A 50 8.85 3.20 -3.33
CA TYR A 50 7.66 3.05 -2.48
C TYR A 50 7.48 1.62 -1.98
N SER A 51 8.58 0.90 -1.79
CA SER A 51 8.53 -0.54 -1.47
C SER A 51 7.89 -0.86 -0.11
N ASP A 52 7.88 0.11 0.80
CA ASP A 52 7.26 0.08 2.12
C ASP A 52 5.73 0.24 2.09
N VAL A 53 5.17 0.81 1.01
CA VAL A 53 3.73 0.99 0.84
C VAL A 53 3.02 -0.34 0.53
N PHE A 54 3.73 -1.28 -0.09
CA PHE A 54 3.19 -2.59 -0.47
C PHE A 54 3.37 -3.61 0.66
N ALA A 55 2.28 -4.26 1.06
CA ALA A 55 2.29 -5.29 2.09
C ALA A 55 3.20 -6.47 1.71
N LYS A 56 4.03 -6.91 2.65
CA LYS A 56 4.91 -8.09 2.49
C LYS A 56 4.16 -9.40 2.71
N SER A 57 3.13 -9.38 3.56
CA SER A 57 2.27 -10.53 3.88
C SER A 57 0.89 -10.05 4.34
N ALA A 58 -0.04 -10.98 4.53
CA ALA A 58 -1.37 -10.68 5.05
C ALA A 58 -1.35 -10.06 6.46
N ASP A 59 -0.28 -10.31 7.23
CA ASP A 59 -0.11 -9.81 8.59
C ASP A 59 0.47 -8.38 8.64
N ASP A 60 0.87 -7.83 7.50
CA ASP A 60 1.47 -6.48 7.38
C ASP A 60 0.41 -5.35 7.42
N LEU A 61 -0.86 -5.72 7.63
CA LEU A 61 -1.97 -4.78 7.78
C LEU A 61 -1.91 -4.12 9.17
N GLY A 62 -1.33 -2.92 9.23
CA GLY A 62 -1.18 -2.13 10.45
C GLY A 62 -2.41 -1.29 10.82
N ARG A 63 -2.33 -0.64 11.99
CA ARG A 63 -3.28 0.39 12.43
C ARG A 63 -2.75 1.77 12.08
N THR A 64 -3.64 2.69 11.70
CA THR A 64 -3.31 4.11 11.58
C THR A 64 -3.74 4.86 12.83
N ASN A 65 -2.94 5.85 13.24
CA ASN A 65 -3.26 6.78 14.32
C ASN A 65 -3.89 8.09 13.81
N ARG A 66 -4.13 8.23 12.50
CA ARG A 66 -4.60 9.49 11.88
C ARG A 66 -6.02 9.86 12.30
N VAL A 67 -6.88 8.86 12.48
CA VAL A 67 -8.27 9.05 12.90
C VAL A 67 -8.62 7.97 13.90
N GLN A 68 -9.22 8.37 15.02
CA GLN A 68 -9.78 7.44 16.00
C GLN A 68 -11.29 7.58 15.98
N HIS A 69 -11.99 6.52 15.56
CA HIS A 69 -13.44 6.49 15.59
C HIS A 69 -13.93 6.20 17.02
N ARG A 70 -14.89 6.99 17.49
CA ARG A 70 -15.59 6.76 18.74
C ARG A 70 -17.00 6.26 18.44
N ILE A 71 -17.35 5.08 18.95
CA ILE A 71 -18.74 4.64 18.98
C ILE A 71 -19.44 5.44 20.08
N ASN A 72 -20.41 6.28 19.71
CA ASN A 72 -21.18 7.04 20.68
C ASN A 72 -22.28 6.16 21.28
N THR A 73 -22.00 5.55 22.43
CA THR A 73 -22.97 4.74 23.17
C THR A 73 -23.94 5.56 24.02
N GLY A 74 -23.81 6.90 24.05
CA GLY A 74 -24.67 7.77 24.86
C GLY A 74 -24.71 7.34 26.33
N THR A 75 -25.92 7.14 26.86
CA THR A 75 -26.20 6.68 28.23
C THR A 75 -26.46 5.16 28.31
N ALA A 76 -26.26 4.42 27.23
CA ALA A 76 -26.48 2.98 27.22
C ALA A 76 -25.46 2.27 28.14
N HIS A 77 -25.97 1.39 28.99
CA HIS A 77 -25.13 0.62 29.91
C HIS A 77 -24.51 -0.58 29.18
N PRO A 78 -23.30 -1.02 29.53
CA PRO A 78 -22.71 -2.24 28.97
C PRO A 78 -23.59 -3.47 29.22
N ILE A 79 -23.78 -4.30 28.20
CA ILE A 79 -24.58 -5.54 28.29
C ILE A 79 -23.68 -6.74 28.01
N ARG A 80 -23.73 -7.75 28.88
CA ARG A 80 -23.06 -9.03 28.66
C ARG A 80 -24.00 -9.99 27.93
N GLN A 81 -23.65 -10.38 26.71
CA GLN A 81 -24.37 -11.39 25.93
C GLN A 81 -23.54 -12.67 25.81
N THR A 82 -24.15 -13.84 26.02
CA THR A 82 -23.49 -15.14 25.80
C THR A 82 -23.33 -15.39 24.30
N HIS A 83 -22.21 -16.01 23.88
CA HIS A 83 -22.03 -16.41 22.48
C HIS A 83 -23.18 -17.31 22.03
N ARG A 84 -23.64 -17.15 20.79
CA ARG A 84 -24.59 -18.11 20.20
C ARG A 84 -23.84 -19.38 19.82
N ARG A 85 -24.53 -20.53 19.93
CA ARG A 85 -23.99 -21.81 19.45
C ARG A 85 -23.81 -21.72 17.94
N LEU A 86 -22.67 -22.20 17.44
CA LEU A 86 -22.46 -22.41 16.01
C LEU A 86 -23.36 -23.58 15.56
N PRO A 87 -23.89 -23.55 14.32
CA PRO A 87 -24.68 -24.65 13.76
C PRO A 87 -23.87 -25.94 13.63
#